data_AF-A0A7S3FNL5-F1
#
_entry.id   AF-A0A7S3FNL5-F1
#
_cell.length_a   1.000
_cell.length_b   1.000
_cell.length_c   1.000
_cell.angle_alpha   90.00
_cell.angle_beta   90.00
_cell.angle_gamma   90.00
#
_symmetry.space_group_name_H-M   'P 1'
#
loop_
_entity.id
_entity.type
_entity.pdbx_description
1 polymer ?
#
loop_
_entity_poly.entity_id
_entity_poly.type
_entity_poly.pdbx_seq_one_letter_code
_entity_poly.pdbx_strand_id
1 'polypeptide(L)'
;GLPTLMGNDAHPSAVALATADARRAGLSDMISFDNGNCAEWEPSTTPDRVITNPPWGQRLMSESRGEDQGILDDETFLERSGLVQSWRELGSFLKTQCPGAEANVLSGSRTVTRHLRLSATRKRRVTLGGVDCRLLQYSIRDRVETGGEPTCFLCGKPGHIKRDCPENPKNNNAMM
;
A
#
# COMPACT_ATOMS: atom_id res chain seq x y z
N GLY A 1 26.85 10.02 6.36
CA GLY A 1 25.48 10.22 6.89
C GLY A 1 24.63 9.05 6.46
N LEU A 2 23.45 8.87 7.05
CA LEU A 2 22.47 7.92 6.50
C LEU A 2 22.05 8.38 5.09
N PRO A 3 21.72 7.44 4.18
CA PRO A 3 21.24 7.79 2.84
C PRO A 3 19.97 8.65 2.96
N THR A 4 19.87 9.68 2.13
CA THR A 4 18.75 10.64 2.17
C THR A 4 17.47 10.04 1.60
N LEU A 5 17.59 9.04 0.73
CA LEU A 5 16.48 8.35 0.08
C LEU A 5 16.63 6.84 0.22
N MET A 6 15.51 6.15 0.35
CA MET A 6 15.44 4.69 0.40
C MET A 6 14.46 4.21 -0.67
N GLY A 7 14.84 3.17 -1.41
CA GLY A 7 13.99 2.51 -2.39
C GLY A 7 13.86 1.03 -2.09
N ASN A 8 12.68 0.47 -2.30
CA ASN A 8 12.43 -0.96 -2.20
C ASN A 8 11.49 -1.38 -3.32
N ASP A 9 11.77 -2.52 -3.94
CA ASP A 9 10.87 -3.16 -4.91
C ASP A 9 10.93 -4.68 -4.75
N ALA A 10 9.79 -5.35 -4.96
CA ALA A 10 9.70 -6.80 -4.89
C ALA A 10 10.45 -7.47 -6.07
N HIS A 11 10.57 -6.79 -7.21
CA HIS A 11 11.23 -7.33 -8.39
C HIS A 11 12.73 -7.00 -8.42
N PRO A 12 13.62 -8.02 -8.36
CA PRO A 12 15.08 -7.79 -8.34
C PRO A 12 15.58 -7.04 -9.58
N SER A 13 14.93 -7.23 -10.72
CA SER A 13 15.28 -6.53 -11.98
C SER A 13 14.99 -5.03 -11.90
N ALA A 14 13.90 -4.61 -11.25
CA ALA A 14 13.58 -3.20 -11.05
C ALA A 14 14.62 -2.53 -10.14
N VAL A 15 15.01 -3.21 -9.06
CA VAL A 15 16.07 -2.74 -8.15
C VAL A 15 17.41 -2.59 -8.87
N ALA A 16 17.79 -3.58 -9.69
CA ALA A 16 19.03 -3.54 -10.47
C ALA A 16 19.05 -2.36 -11.45
N LEU A 17 17.94 -2.11 -12.15
CA LEU A 17 17.80 -0.96 -13.06
C LEU A 17 17.90 0.36 -12.30
N ALA A 18 17.15 0.51 -11.20
CA ALA A 18 17.18 1.73 -10.38
C ALA A 18 18.56 2.01 -9.79
N THR A 19 19.27 0.97 -9.36
CA THR A 19 20.67 1.08 -8.87
C THR A 19 21.62 1.54 -9.97
N ALA A 20 21.48 0.98 -11.18
CA ALA A 20 22.29 1.39 -12.33
C ALA A 20 21.99 2.84 -12.75
N ASP A 21 20.71 3.25 -12.73
CA ASP A 21 20.29 4.61 -13.05
C ASP A 21 20.83 5.61 -12.02
N ALA A 22 20.71 5.31 -10.72
CA ALA A 22 21.29 6.13 -9.66
C ALA A 22 22.81 6.28 -9.81
N ARG A 23 23.51 5.20 -10.18
CA ARG A 23 24.95 5.24 -10.46
C ARG A 23 25.29 6.14 -11.65
N ARG A 24 24.56 6.02 -12.77
CA ARG A 24 24.79 6.87 -13.95
C ARG A 24 24.48 8.34 -13.67
N ALA A 25 23.53 8.60 -12.78
CA ALA A 25 23.20 9.95 -12.32
C ALA A 25 24.18 10.51 -11.27
N GLY A 26 25.15 9.73 -10.78
CA GLY A 26 26.07 10.15 -9.72
C GLY A 26 25.42 10.26 -8.34
N LEU A 27 24.30 9.56 -8.10
CA LEU A 27 23.49 9.64 -6.88
C LEU A 27 23.64 8.41 -5.97
N SER A 28 24.62 7.54 -6.22
CA SER A 28 24.79 6.28 -5.47
C SER A 28 24.93 6.47 -3.95
N ASP A 29 25.55 7.57 -3.52
CA ASP A 29 25.75 7.84 -2.09
C ASP A 29 24.51 8.44 -1.40
N MET A 30 23.47 8.79 -2.16
CA MET A 30 22.25 9.42 -1.66
C MET A 30 21.07 8.46 -1.52
N ILE A 31 21.12 7.30 -2.18
CA ILE A 31 20.00 6.36 -2.29
C ILE A 31 20.44 4.96 -1.87
N SER A 32 19.78 4.36 -0.89
CA SER A 32 19.87 2.93 -0.62
C SER A 32 18.74 2.17 -1.30
N PHE A 33 19.04 0.99 -1.80
CA PHE A 33 18.05 0.12 -2.42
C PHE A 33 17.98 -1.23 -1.70
N ASP A 34 16.76 -1.63 -1.36
CA ASP A 34 16.40 -2.95 -0.86
C ASP A 34 15.59 -3.72 -1.91
N ASN A 35 15.56 -5.05 -1.77
CA ASN A 35 14.72 -5.92 -2.59
C ASN A 35 13.84 -6.79 -1.70
N GLY A 36 12.52 -6.61 -1.79
CA GLY A 36 11.57 -7.36 -0.98
C GLY A 36 10.14 -6.85 -1.11
N ASN A 37 9.19 -7.61 -0.56
CA ASN A 37 7.81 -7.15 -0.44
C ASN A 37 7.76 -6.00 0.59
N CYS A 38 7.10 -4.89 0.23
CA CYS A 38 6.91 -3.76 1.15
C CYS A 38 6.20 -4.14 2.47
N ALA A 39 5.41 -5.21 2.51
CA ALA A 39 4.76 -5.71 3.72
C ALA A 39 5.75 -6.12 4.81
N GLU A 40 6.95 -6.56 4.40
CA GLU A 40 8.01 -7.10 5.26
C GLU A 40 9.24 -6.17 5.31
N TRP A 41 9.20 -5.07 4.55
CA TRP A 41 10.31 -4.13 4.51
C TRP A 41 10.32 -3.24 5.74
N GLU A 42 11.47 -3.20 6.42
CA GLU A 42 11.76 -2.32 7.54
C GLU A 42 12.78 -1.26 7.08
N PRO A 43 12.34 -0.02 6.81
CA PRO A 43 13.25 1.04 6.42
C PRO A 43 14.27 1.33 7.53
N SER A 44 15.51 1.62 7.17
CA SER A 44 16.60 1.91 8.13
C SER A 44 16.33 3.12 9.04
N THR A 45 15.41 3.99 8.64
CA THR A 45 14.86 5.10 9.43
C THR A 45 13.38 5.26 9.13
N THR A 46 12.59 5.74 10.07
CA THR A 46 11.19 6.09 9.82
C THR A 46 11.13 7.20 8.75
N PRO A 47 10.43 7.01 7.62
CA PRO A 47 10.35 8.03 6.58
C PRO A 47 9.38 9.15 6.96
N ASP A 48 9.76 10.41 6.76
CA ASP A 48 8.83 11.56 6.85
C ASP A 48 7.98 11.76 5.58
N ARG A 49 8.41 11.13 4.48
CA ARG A 49 7.79 11.19 3.16
C ARG A 49 7.83 9.82 2.49
N VAL A 50 6.72 9.41 1.90
CA VAL A 50 6.64 8.23 1.03
C VAL A 50 6.11 8.66 -0.33
N ILE A 51 6.77 8.25 -1.40
CA ILE A 51 6.29 8.46 -2.78
C ILE A 51 6.30 7.09 -3.45
N THR A 52 5.17 6.68 -4.02
CA THR A 52 5.09 5.36 -4.66
C THR A 52 4.12 5.36 -5.84
N ASN A 53 4.42 4.49 -6.81
CA ASN A 53 3.56 4.15 -7.93
C ASN A 53 3.26 2.64 -7.89
N PRO A 54 2.30 2.21 -7.05
CA PRO A 54 1.95 0.81 -6.93
C PRO A 54 1.34 0.28 -8.23
N PRO A 55 1.21 -1.04 -8.41
CA PRO A 55 0.53 -1.56 -9.59
C PRO A 55 -0.95 -1.15 -9.59
N TRP A 56 -1.43 -0.65 -10.73
CA TRP A 56 -2.85 -0.37 -10.96
C TRP A 56 -3.24 -0.84 -12.36
N GLY A 57 -4.35 -1.58 -12.42
CA GLY A 57 -4.75 -2.39 -13.57
C GLY A 57 -5.21 -1.58 -14.78
N GLN A 58 -4.28 -1.04 -15.56
CA GLN A 58 -4.48 -0.72 -16.99
C GLN A 58 -3.21 -0.98 -17.82
N ARG A 59 -2.01 -0.90 -17.22
CA ARG A 59 -0.76 -1.36 -17.88
C ARG A 59 -0.66 -2.89 -18.02
N LEU A 60 -1.40 -3.64 -17.20
CA LEU A 60 -1.47 -5.11 -17.23
C LEU A 60 -2.71 -5.63 -17.99
N MET A 61 -3.62 -4.75 -18.42
CA MET A 61 -4.89 -5.17 -19.04
C MET A 61 -4.80 -5.41 -20.54
N SER A 62 -3.84 -4.77 -21.24
CA SER A 62 -3.70 -4.91 -22.69
C SER A 62 -3.15 -6.27 -23.14
N GLU A 63 -2.50 -7.02 -22.24
CA GLU A 63 -1.88 -8.32 -22.57
C GLU A 63 -2.75 -9.53 -22.16
N SER A 64 -3.75 -9.35 -21.29
CA SER A 64 -4.51 -10.46 -20.71
C SER A 64 -5.91 -10.69 -21.30
N ARG A 65 -6.38 -9.84 -22.23
CA ARG A 65 -7.61 -10.12 -22.98
C ARG A 65 -7.32 -11.07 -24.14
N GLY A 66 -7.00 -12.31 -23.81
CA GLY A 66 -7.27 -13.42 -24.73
C GLY A 66 -8.76 -13.46 -24.99
N GLU A 67 -9.14 -13.65 -26.25
CA GLU A 67 -10.50 -13.45 -26.80
C GLU A 67 -11.59 -14.35 -26.17
N ASP A 68 -11.24 -15.23 -25.23
CA ASP A 68 -12.08 -16.35 -24.77
C ASP A 68 -12.34 -16.40 -23.25
N GLN A 69 -11.85 -15.44 -22.46
CA GLN A 69 -12.25 -15.33 -21.04
C GLN A 69 -13.49 -14.44 -20.94
N GLY A 70 -14.64 -15.06 -20.70
CA GLY A 70 -15.91 -14.39 -20.45
C GLY A 70 -15.75 -13.19 -19.53
N ILE A 71 -16.56 -12.15 -19.77
CA ILE A 71 -16.49 -10.84 -19.11
C ILE A 71 -16.51 -11.03 -17.58
N LEU A 72 -15.34 -11.06 -16.95
CA LEU A 72 -15.23 -10.94 -15.50
C LEU A 72 -15.66 -9.52 -15.15
N ASP A 73 -16.52 -9.36 -14.14
CA ASP A 73 -16.77 -8.04 -13.60
C ASP A 73 -15.48 -7.46 -12.97
N ASP A 74 -15.39 -6.13 -12.93
CA ASP A 74 -14.20 -5.40 -12.50
C ASP A 74 -13.75 -5.78 -11.07
N GLU A 75 -14.70 -6.19 -10.22
CA GLU A 75 -14.45 -6.59 -8.83
C GLU A 75 -13.78 -7.97 -8.75
N THR A 76 -14.35 -8.96 -9.44
CA THR A 76 -13.83 -10.33 -9.52
C THR A 76 -12.45 -10.35 -10.18
N PHE A 77 -12.25 -9.55 -11.23
CA PHE A 77 -10.93 -9.39 -11.83
C PHE A 77 -9.92 -8.81 -10.83
N LEU A 78 -10.31 -7.75 -10.12
CA LEU A 78 -9.43 -7.08 -9.18
C LEU A 78 -8.97 -8.03 -8.08
N GLU A 79 -9.87 -8.85 -7.53
CA GLU A 79 -9.52 -9.86 -6.53
C GLU A 79 -8.56 -10.92 -7.07
N ARG A 80 -8.77 -11.42 -8.30
CA ARG A 80 -7.92 -12.47 -8.91
C ARG A 80 -6.56 -11.94 -9.38
N SER A 81 -6.42 -10.64 -9.61
CA SER A 81 -5.21 -10.02 -10.16
C SER A 81 -4.05 -9.84 -9.16
N GLY A 82 -4.25 -10.12 -7.87
CA GLY A 82 -3.27 -9.81 -6.83
C GLY A 82 -3.16 -8.32 -6.47
N LEU A 83 -3.74 -7.41 -7.27
CA LEU A 83 -3.72 -5.96 -7.03
C LEU A 83 -4.33 -5.61 -5.67
N VAL A 84 -5.41 -6.28 -5.26
CA VAL A 84 -6.00 -6.07 -3.93
C VAL A 84 -4.98 -6.34 -2.83
N GLN A 85 -4.20 -7.41 -2.97
CA GLN A 85 -3.22 -7.79 -1.96
C GLN A 85 -2.09 -6.76 -1.89
N SER A 86 -1.53 -6.35 -3.03
CA SER A 86 -0.48 -5.31 -3.08
C SER A 86 -0.92 -3.99 -2.42
N TRP A 87 -2.18 -3.59 -2.60
CA TRP A 87 -2.72 -2.37 -1.99
C TRP A 87 -3.02 -2.53 -0.49
N ARG A 88 -3.37 -3.74 -0.02
CA ARG A 88 -3.48 -4.04 1.41
C ARG A 88 -2.12 -4.02 2.09
N GLU A 89 -1.12 -4.63 1.47
CA GLU A 89 0.27 -4.68 1.93
C GLU A 89 0.86 -3.28 2.04
N LEU A 90 0.72 -2.45 0.99
CA LEU A 90 1.11 -1.05 1.04
C LEU A 90 0.39 -0.29 2.17
N GLY A 91 -0.91 -0.52 2.35
CA GLY A 91 -1.66 0.08 3.44
C GLY A 91 -1.11 -0.32 4.81
N SER A 92 -0.73 -1.59 4.98
CA SER A 92 -0.08 -2.08 6.19
C SER A 92 1.25 -1.38 6.43
N PHE A 93 2.14 -1.43 5.44
CA PHE A 93 3.46 -0.79 5.47
C PHE A 93 3.39 0.68 5.88
N LEU A 94 2.53 1.47 5.22
CA LEU A 94 2.36 2.89 5.54
C LEU A 94 1.98 3.10 7.01
N LYS A 95 1.04 2.29 7.54
CA LYS A 95 0.57 2.43 8.92
C LYS A 95 1.57 1.93 9.97
N THR A 96 2.42 0.95 9.64
CA THR A 96 3.33 0.32 10.61
C THR A 96 4.73 0.92 10.57
N GLN A 97 5.24 1.24 9.37
CA GLN A 97 6.63 1.67 9.15
C GLN A 97 6.78 3.17 8.85
N CYS A 98 5.67 3.88 8.58
CA CYS A 98 5.71 5.31 8.23
C CYS A 98 4.81 6.20 9.11
N PRO A 99 4.72 6.01 10.44
CA PRO A 99 3.97 6.94 11.29
C PRO A 99 4.50 8.37 11.16
N GLY A 100 3.59 9.35 11.13
CA GLY A 100 3.91 10.77 10.97
C GLY A 100 4.21 11.20 9.52
N ALA A 101 4.36 10.24 8.59
CA ALA A 101 4.73 10.53 7.22
C ALA A 101 3.61 11.22 6.41
N GLU A 102 4.01 11.95 5.38
CA GLU A 102 3.13 12.25 4.24
C GLU A 102 3.38 11.24 3.11
N ALA A 103 2.35 10.49 2.72
CA ALA A 103 2.42 9.53 1.62
C ALA A 103 1.72 10.06 0.36
N ASN A 104 2.43 10.03 -0.76
CA ASN A 104 1.93 10.39 -2.09
C ASN A 104 1.88 9.12 -2.96
N VAL A 105 0.67 8.62 -3.21
CA VAL A 105 0.43 7.36 -3.92
C VAL A 105 -0.23 7.64 -5.26
N LEU A 106 0.40 7.20 -6.34
CA LEU A 106 -0.13 7.34 -7.69
C LEU A 106 -1.07 6.16 -8.04
N SER A 107 -2.22 6.44 -8.66
CA SER A 107 -3.10 5.39 -9.17
C SER A 107 -3.96 5.81 -10.36
N GLY A 108 -4.05 4.94 -11.36
CA GLY A 108 -5.04 4.99 -12.44
C GLY A 108 -6.37 4.31 -12.11
N SER A 109 -6.47 3.58 -10.99
CA SER A 109 -7.69 2.87 -10.60
C SER A 109 -8.27 3.42 -9.31
N ARG A 110 -9.47 4.02 -9.39
CA ARG A 110 -10.20 4.47 -8.19
C ARG A 110 -10.59 3.29 -7.30
N THR A 111 -10.99 2.16 -7.88
CA THR A 111 -11.51 1.01 -7.14
C THR A 111 -10.46 0.40 -6.23
N VAL A 112 -9.23 0.17 -6.73
CA VAL A 112 -8.19 -0.49 -5.92
C VAL A 112 -7.74 0.36 -4.73
N THR A 113 -7.85 1.69 -4.82
CA THR A 113 -7.38 2.61 -3.77
C THR A 113 -8.09 2.44 -2.43
N ARG A 114 -9.30 1.88 -2.41
CA ARG A 114 -10.06 1.61 -1.18
C ARG A 114 -9.37 0.58 -0.27
N HIS A 115 -8.49 -0.26 -0.83
CA HIS A 115 -7.82 -1.33 -0.10
C HIS A 115 -6.65 -0.84 0.76
N LEU A 116 -6.17 0.40 0.57
CA LEU A 116 -5.25 1.05 1.53
C LEU A 116 -5.87 1.24 2.90
N ARG A 117 -7.21 1.33 2.99
CA ARG A 117 -7.94 1.68 4.23
C ARG A 117 -7.49 3.01 4.84
N LEU A 118 -7.14 3.98 3.98
CA LEU A 118 -6.77 5.34 4.35
C LEU A 118 -7.65 6.34 3.57
N SER A 119 -7.88 7.50 4.17
CA SER A 119 -8.59 8.61 3.52
C SER A 119 -7.58 9.61 2.99
N ALA A 120 -7.60 9.86 1.69
CA ALA A 120 -6.71 10.85 1.08
C ALA A 120 -7.11 12.27 1.52
N THR A 121 -6.13 13.05 1.96
CA THR A 121 -6.28 14.48 2.30
C THR A 121 -6.35 15.35 1.06
N ARG A 122 -5.71 14.92 -0.04
CA ARG A 122 -5.72 15.61 -1.32
C ARG A 122 -5.71 14.62 -2.49
N LYS A 123 -6.34 15.00 -3.60
CA LYS A 123 -6.37 14.22 -4.84
C LYS A 123 -6.09 15.16 -6.01
N ARG A 124 -4.97 14.97 -6.70
CA ARG A 124 -4.61 15.75 -7.90
C ARG A 124 -4.74 14.86 -9.13
N ARG A 125 -5.43 15.33 -10.18
CA ARG A 125 -5.48 14.63 -11.46
C ARG A 125 -4.13 14.73 -12.16
N VAL A 126 -3.69 13.64 -12.77
CA VAL A 126 -2.44 13.55 -13.54
C VAL A 126 -2.70 12.61 -14.73
N THR A 127 -2.24 12.97 -15.92
CA THR A 127 -2.32 12.08 -17.09
C THR A 127 -0.96 11.42 -17.32
N LEU A 128 -0.92 10.09 -17.36
CA LEU A 128 0.32 9.33 -17.58
C LEU A 128 0.16 8.41 -18.79
N GLY A 129 0.83 8.73 -19.89
CA GLY A 129 0.75 7.92 -21.12
C GLY A 129 -0.69 7.75 -21.63
N GLY A 130 -1.51 8.80 -21.55
CA GLY A 130 -2.92 8.77 -21.93
C GLY A 130 -3.89 8.23 -20.88
N VAL A 131 -3.39 7.72 -19.74
CA VAL A 131 -4.24 7.20 -18.66
C VAL A 131 -4.59 8.31 -17.65
N ASP A 132 -5.88 8.47 -17.32
CA ASP A 132 -6.35 9.34 -16.23
C ASP A 132 -5.96 8.74 -14.87
N CYS A 133 -4.99 9.37 -14.22
CA CYS A 133 -4.49 8.98 -12.91
C CYS A 133 -4.80 10.04 -11.86
N ARG A 134 -4.63 9.66 -10.60
CA ARG A 134 -4.62 10.58 -9.47
C ARG A 134 -3.37 10.38 -8.64
N LEU A 135 -2.72 11.47 -8.27
CA LEU A 135 -1.79 11.50 -7.15
C LEU A 135 -2.61 11.75 -5.88
N LEU A 136 -2.63 10.75 -5.01
CA LEU A 136 -3.40 10.71 -3.76
C LEU A 136 -2.45 10.98 -2.60
N GLN A 137 -2.69 12.06 -1.87
CA GLN A 137 -1.91 12.42 -0.69
C GLN A 137 -2.61 11.91 0.57
N TYR A 138 -1.86 11.32 1.48
CA TYR A 138 -2.31 10.82 2.77
C TYR A 138 -1.41 11.37 3.88
N SER A 139 -2.01 11.82 4.98
CA SER A 139 -1.29 12.03 6.22
C SER A 139 -1.37 10.73 7.02
N ILE A 140 -0.21 10.13 7.29
CA ILE A 140 -0.12 8.94 8.12
C ILE A 140 -0.03 9.40 9.56
N ARG A 141 -1.00 8.96 10.37
CA ARG A 141 -1.05 9.34 11.78
C ARG A 141 0.17 8.77 12.50
N ASP A 142 0.69 9.52 13.47
CA ASP A 142 1.67 8.99 14.40
C ASP A 142 1.15 7.71 15.04
N ARG A 143 2.08 6.81 15.32
CA ARG A 143 1.78 5.69 16.19
C ARG A 143 1.55 6.29 17.58
N VAL A 144 0.30 6.40 17.97
CA VAL A 144 -0.02 6.59 19.39
C VAL A 144 0.62 5.39 20.07
N GLU A 145 1.62 5.61 20.92
CA GLU A 145 2.10 4.57 21.82
C GLU A 145 0.93 4.21 22.73
N THR A 146 0.11 3.27 22.28
CA THR A 146 -0.95 2.71 23.11
C THR A 146 -0.26 1.78 24.10
N GLY A 147 0.27 2.37 25.17
CA GLY A 147 0.45 1.68 26.44
C GLY A 147 -0.88 1.30 27.09
N GLY A 148 -2.02 1.64 26.47
CA GLY A 148 -3.35 1.22 26.88
C GLY A 148 -3.86 0.04 26.06
N GLU A 149 -4.41 -0.97 26.74
CA GLU A 149 -5.07 -2.12 26.13
C GLU A 149 -6.14 -1.69 25.11
N PRO A 150 -6.31 -2.41 23.98
CA PRO A 150 -7.29 -2.06 22.98
C PRO A 150 -8.71 -2.13 23.56
N THR A 151 -9.49 -1.06 23.37
CA THR A 151 -10.89 -1.00 23.80
C THR A 151 -11.84 -1.47 22.70
N CYS A 152 -12.74 -2.38 23.05
CA CYS A 152 -13.70 -2.94 22.12
C CYS A 152 -14.74 -1.91 21.69
N PHE A 153 -14.83 -1.63 20.38
CA PHE A 153 -15.82 -0.72 19.80
C PHE A 153 -17.27 -1.22 19.85
N LEU A 154 -17.52 -2.43 20.37
CA LEU A 154 -18.87 -2.98 20.54
C LEU A 154 -19.34 -2.87 22.00
N CYS A 155 -18.56 -3.43 22.94
CA CYS A 155 -18.94 -3.48 24.36
C CYS A 155 -18.22 -2.46 25.26
N GLY A 156 -17.23 -1.74 24.73
CA GLY A 156 -16.47 -0.73 25.47
C GLY A 156 -15.43 -1.27 26.47
N LYS A 157 -15.27 -2.60 26.58
CA LYS A 157 -14.29 -3.23 27.50
C LYS A 157 -12.87 -3.24 26.90
N PRO A 158 -11.81 -3.04 27.71
CA PRO A 158 -10.43 -3.15 27.25
C PRO A 158 -10.01 -4.62 26.99
N GLY A 159 -8.81 -4.81 26.45
CA GLY A 159 -8.17 -6.11 26.21
C GLY A 159 -8.55 -6.80 24.89
N HIS A 160 -9.48 -6.25 24.08
CA HIS A 160 -9.86 -6.83 22.79
C HIS A 160 -10.50 -5.80 21.84
N ILE A 161 -10.57 -6.12 20.54
CA ILE A 161 -11.28 -5.33 19.52
C ILE A 161 -12.62 -5.98 19.16
N LYS A 162 -13.50 -5.25 18.46
CA LYS A 162 -14.86 -5.72 18.08
C LYS A 162 -14.89 -7.12 17.46
N ARG A 163 -13.89 -7.48 16.65
CA ARG A 163 -13.81 -8.80 16.00
C ARG A 163 -13.72 -9.94 17.02
N ASP A 164 -13.00 -9.73 18.11
CA ASP A 164 -12.68 -10.76 19.11
C ASP A 164 -13.59 -10.64 20.34
N CYS A 165 -14.65 -9.82 20.24
CA CYS A 165 -15.58 -9.61 21.34
C CYS A 165 -16.46 -10.85 21.55
N PRO A 166 -16.58 -11.38 22.79
CA PRO A 166 -17.47 -12.49 23.08
C PRO A 166 -18.96 -12.13 22.87
N GLU A 167 -19.28 -10.84 22.85
CA GLU A 167 -20.62 -10.32 22.57
C GLU A 167 -20.85 -10.04 21.07
N ASN A 168 -19.85 -10.32 20.20
CA ASN A 168 -20.00 -10.13 18.76
C ASN A 168 -20.95 -11.20 18.19
N PRO A 169 -22.12 -10.81 17.63
CA PRO A 169 -23.10 -11.77 17.10
C PRO A 169 -22.53 -12.67 15.99
N LYS A 170 -21.47 -12.21 15.30
CA LYS A 170 -20.79 -12.99 14.26
C LYS A 170 -19.90 -14.11 14.80
N ASN A 171 -19.56 -14.09 16.09
CA ASN A 171 -18.68 -15.10 16.71
C ASN A 171 -19.47 -16.32 17.21
N ASN A 172 -20.80 -16.21 17.35
CA ASN A 172 -21.66 -17.29 17.84
C ASN A 172 -22.15 -18.26 16.74
N ASN A 173 -21.71 -18.10 15.50
CA ASN A 173 -22.09 -18.98 14.38
C ASN A 173 -21.10 -20.14 14.12
N ALA A 174 -20.31 -20.55 15.12
CA ALA A 174 -19.37 -21.68 14.99
C ALA A 174 -19.96 -23.05 15.38
N MET A 175 -21.28 -23.17 15.57
CA MET A 175 -21.95 -24.44 15.86
C MET A 175 -23.32 -24.54 15.16
N MET A 176 -23.30 -24.72 13.83
CA MET A 176 -24.35 -25.42 13.08
C MET A 176 -23.72 -26.10 11.88
#